data_AF-A0A914KA77-F1
#
_entry.id   AF-A0A914KA77-F1
#
_cell.length_a   1.000
_cell.length_b   1.000
_cell.length_c   1.000
_cell.angle_alpha   90.00
_cell.angle_beta   90.00
_cell.angle_gamma   90.00
#
_symmetry.space_group_name_H-M   'P 1'
#
loop_
_entity.id
_entity.type
_entity.pdbx_description
1 polymer ?
#
loop_
_entity_poly.entity_id
_entity_poly.type
_entity_poly.pdbx_seq_one_letter_code
_entity_poly.pdbx_strand_id
1 'polypeptide(L)'
;MPENEESDISSTFYVKEKDFEISTKCPSSERDLKEASPMPNSTNLVENENDKPKLSRKLDWEALIAAAEEDFDLLESPVDAAAKTLKSGKEIQKLSIIRTMPETIATCGEDAISRLLPLIQDMITIAKSLDVHCDTSDLYKVLIKEKKYENEFPGLKDKLVTYILENVEQIKDNVAAAAWLETLLDITDSVPVQTITDFKVFYT
;
A
#
# COMPACT_ATOMS: atom_id res chain seq x y z
N MET A 1 47.81 6.11 40.82
CA MET A 1 48.58 5.65 39.64
C MET A 1 49.65 4.68 40.10
N PRO A 2 50.15 3.80 39.21
CA PRO A 2 49.56 3.37 37.92
C PRO A 2 48.73 2.08 38.15
N GLU A 3 48.31 1.20 37.23
CA GLU A 3 48.14 1.15 35.75
C GLU A 3 46.61 1.03 35.47
N ASN A 4 45.98 1.27 34.32
CA ASN A 4 46.21 0.96 32.89
C ASN A 4 46.08 -0.53 32.50
N GLU A 5 44.89 -0.91 32.00
CA GLU A 5 44.79 -1.84 30.87
C GLU A 5 43.58 -1.45 30.01
N GLU A 6 43.86 -0.90 28.83
CA GLU A 6 42.89 -0.65 27.77
C GLU A 6 42.62 -1.98 27.04
N SER A 7 41.36 -2.27 26.71
CA SER A 7 41.05 -3.31 25.72
C SER A 7 40.05 -2.79 24.71
N ASP A 8 40.58 -2.12 23.68
CA ASP A 8 39.88 -1.89 22.42
C ASP A 8 39.29 -3.20 21.90
N ILE A 9 37.98 -3.21 21.65
CA ILE A 9 37.37 -4.14 20.68
C ILE A 9 36.48 -3.33 19.75
N SER A 10 37.13 -2.58 18.86
CA SER A 10 36.52 -2.07 17.63
C SER A 10 36.10 -3.26 16.75
N SER A 11 34.88 -3.76 16.96
CA SER A 11 34.30 -4.80 16.10
C SER A 11 33.66 -4.16 14.87
N THR A 12 34.51 -3.81 13.90
CA THR A 12 34.10 -3.27 12.61
C THR A 12 33.21 -4.28 11.87
N PHE A 13 31.91 -4.01 11.76
CA PHE A 13 31.00 -4.83 10.96
C PHE A 13 31.28 -4.62 9.48
N TYR A 14 32.06 -5.53 8.89
CA TYR A 14 32.23 -5.61 7.44
C TYR A 14 30.93 -6.06 6.79
N VAL A 15 30.20 -5.11 6.20
CA VAL A 15 29.16 -5.41 5.22
C VAL A 15 29.82 -6.04 4.00
N LYS A 16 29.54 -7.33 3.74
CA LYS A 16 29.85 -7.92 2.44
C LYS A 16 28.78 -7.48 1.45
N GLU A 17 29.05 -6.39 0.76
CA GLU A 17 28.39 -6.09 -0.50
C GLU A 17 28.56 -7.33 -1.41
N LYS A 18 27.44 -7.90 -1.83
CA LYS A 18 27.40 -8.90 -2.90
C LYS A 18 26.90 -8.19 -4.13
N ASP A 19 27.71 -8.20 -5.18
CA ASP A 19 27.38 -7.63 -6.48
C ASP A 19 26.07 -8.25 -7.00
N PHE A 20 25.02 -7.44 -7.03
CA PHE A 20 23.74 -7.82 -7.64
C PHE A 20 23.74 -7.31 -9.10
N GLU A 21 24.32 -8.11 -9.99
CA GLU A 21 24.34 -7.80 -11.42
C GLU A 21 22.91 -7.75 -11.98
N ILE A 22 22.43 -6.54 -12.27
CA ILE A 22 21.14 -6.32 -12.92
C ILE A 22 21.27 -6.71 -14.40
N SER A 23 21.00 -7.97 -14.71
CA SER A 23 20.91 -8.48 -16.08
C SER A 23 19.68 -7.87 -16.80
N THR A 24 19.86 -6.72 -17.43
CA THR A 24 18.88 -6.06 -18.31
C THR A 24 18.69 -6.84 -19.61
N LYS A 25 17.89 -7.90 -19.57
CA LYS A 25 17.51 -8.68 -20.75
C LYS A 25 16.00 -8.65 -20.95
N CYS A 26 15.53 -7.65 -21.70
CA CYS A 26 14.14 -7.58 -22.17
C CYS A 26 13.81 -8.81 -23.02
N PRO A 27 12.78 -9.61 -22.69
CA PRO A 27 12.24 -10.61 -23.60
C PRO A 27 11.30 -9.92 -24.60
N SER A 28 11.78 -9.71 -25.82
CA SER A 28 10.94 -9.33 -26.95
C SER A 28 9.91 -10.44 -27.18
N SER A 29 8.62 -10.11 -27.07
CA SER A 29 7.54 -11.07 -27.29
C SER A 29 7.31 -11.29 -28.79
N GLU A 30 7.94 -12.32 -29.34
CA GLU A 30 7.50 -12.95 -30.57
C GLU A 30 6.03 -13.39 -30.40
N ARG A 31 5.13 -12.80 -31.18
CA ARG A 31 3.74 -13.23 -31.29
C ARG A 31 3.54 -13.83 -32.67
N ASP A 32 3.38 -15.15 -32.70
CA ASP A 32 3.03 -15.91 -33.90
C ASP A 32 1.71 -15.41 -34.50
N LEU A 33 1.82 -14.69 -35.62
CA LEU A 33 0.68 -14.38 -36.48
C LEU A 33 0.43 -15.56 -37.40
N LYS A 34 -0.57 -16.38 -37.06
CA LYS A 34 -1.03 -17.48 -37.91
C LYS A 34 -1.59 -16.96 -39.23
N GLU A 35 -1.16 -17.66 -40.29
CA GLU A 35 -1.63 -17.66 -41.68
C GLU A 35 -2.96 -16.94 -41.98
N ALA A 36 -2.88 -15.98 -42.89
CA ALA A 36 -3.99 -15.57 -43.75
C ALA A 36 -3.73 -16.06 -45.19
N SER A 37 -4.79 -16.56 -45.83
CA SER A 37 -4.83 -17.19 -47.16
C SER A 37 -4.30 -16.31 -48.32
N PRO A 38 -3.93 -16.90 -49.48
CA PRO A 38 -2.97 -16.29 -50.40
C PRO A 38 -3.52 -15.15 -51.27
N MET A 39 -2.64 -14.21 -51.64
CA MET A 39 -2.93 -13.17 -52.62
C MET A 39 -3.11 -13.73 -54.05
N PRO A 40 -4.05 -13.20 -54.85
CA PRO A 40 -4.06 -13.39 -56.29
C PRO A 40 -2.98 -12.54 -56.98
N ASN A 41 -2.53 -13.03 -58.15
CA ASN A 41 -1.40 -12.49 -58.91
C ASN A 41 -1.57 -11.03 -59.40
N SER A 42 -0.43 -10.36 -59.56
CA SER A 42 -0.35 -9.04 -60.20
C SER A 42 -0.77 -9.07 -61.66
N THR A 43 -1.64 -8.14 -62.09
CA THR A 43 -1.66 -7.67 -63.48
C THR A 43 -2.32 -6.29 -63.59
N ASN A 44 -1.72 -5.45 -64.43
CA ASN A 44 -2.21 -4.15 -64.92
C ASN A 44 -2.26 -2.97 -63.92
N LEU A 45 -1.25 -2.10 -64.10
CA LEU A 45 -1.28 -0.69 -63.75
C LEU A 45 -2.43 0.00 -64.50
N VAL A 46 -3.38 0.57 -63.76
CA VAL A 46 -4.15 1.74 -64.20
C VAL A 46 -4.18 2.70 -63.02
N GLU A 47 -3.46 3.81 -63.13
CA GLU A 47 -3.48 4.88 -62.14
C GLU A 47 -4.84 5.59 -62.20
N ASN A 48 -5.68 5.34 -61.19
CA ASN A 48 -6.82 6.19 -60.88
C ASN A 48 -6.57 6.80 -59.49
N GLU A 49 -6.13 8.05 -59.45
CA GLU A 49 -6.13 8.84 -58.23
C GLU A 49 -7.57 9.18 -57.82
N ASN A 50 -8.21 8.28 -57.06
CA ASN A 50 -9.21 8.71 -56.09
C ASN A 50 -9.37 7.71 -54.94
N ASP A 51 -9.86 8.20 -53.81
CA ASP A 51 -10.40 7.40 -52.71
C ASP A 51 -9.44 6.43 -51.99
N LYS A 52 -8.29 6.98 -51.51
CA LYS A 52 -7.79 6.53 -50.21
C LYS A 52 -8.79 7.00 -49.15
N PRO A 53 -9.50 6.12 -48.40
CA PRO A 53 -10.31 6.59 -47.29
C PRO A 53 -9.36 7.21 -46.25
N LYS A 54 -9.41 8.54 -46.14
CA LYS A 54 -8.74 9.24 -45.06
C LYS A 54 -9.38 8.74 -43.78
N LEU A 55 -8.70 7.84 -43.07
CA LEU A 55 -9.05 7.47 -41.71
C LEU A 55 -8.69 8.63 -40.78
N SER A 56 -9.35 9.77 -40.98
CA SER A 56 -9.45 10.84 -40.00
C SER A 56 -10.29 10.29 -38.86
N ARG A 57 -9.64 9.47 -38.03
CA ARG A 57 -10.12 9.02 -36.73
C ARG A 57 -10.08 10.24 -35.83
N LYS A 58 -11.02 11.17 -36.10
CA LYS A 58 -11.23 12.39 -35.35
C LYS A 58 -11.47 11.93 -33.93
N LEU A 59 -10.52 12.21 -33.02
CA LEU A 59 -10.75 11.92 -31.60
C LEU A 59 -12.00 12.69 -31.22
N ASP A 60 -12.98 11.94 -30.75
CA ASP A 60 -14.19 12.51 -30.18
C ASP A 60 -13.85 12.97 -28.78
N TRP A 61 -13.42 14.23 -28.68
CA TRP A 61 -13.07 14.84 -27.41
C TRP A 61 -14.28 14.96 -26.49
N GLU A 62 -15.51 15.06 -27.02
CA GLU A 62 -16.73 15.09 -26.20
C GLU A 62 -17.00 13.70 -25.60
N ALA A 63 -16.88 12.63 -26.39
CA ALA A 63 -16.99 11.26 -25.86
C ALA A 63 -15.86 10.92 -24.85
N LEU A 64 -14.65 11.44 -25.06
CA LEU A 64 -13.51 11.19 -24.17
C LEU A 64 -13.60 12.02 -22.88
N ILE A 65 -14.15 13.24 -22.93
CA ILE A 65 -14.49 14.05 -21.75
C ILE A 65 -15.66 13.41 -20.99
N ALA A 66 -16.74 13.01 -21.67
CA ALA A 66 -17.89 12.37 -21.01
C ALA A 66 -17.50 11.06 -20.30
N ALA A 67 -16.64 10.24 -20.92
CA ALA A 67 -16.10 9.04 -20.26
C ALA A 67 -15.19 9.38 -19.07
N ALA A 68 -14.45 10.49 -19.11
CA ALA A 68 -13.66 10.95 -17.98
C ALA A 68 -14.52 11.56 -16.85
N GLU A 69 -15.63 12.21 -17.17
CA GLU A 69 -16.61 12.72 -16.19
C GLU A 69 -17.37 11.58 -15.49
N GLU A 70 -17.58 10.44 -16.15
CA GLU A 70 -18.23 9.26 -15.56
C GLU A 70 -17.30 8.45 -14.64
N ASP A 71 -15.98 8.44 -14.90
CA ASP A 71 -14.96 7.74 -14.09
C ASP A 71 -14.30 8.63 -13.02
N PHE A 72 -14.39 9.97 -13.12
CA PHE A 72 -13.64 10.91 -12.28
C PHE A 72 -14.56 11.98 -11.66
N ASP A 73 -15.14 11.67 -10.50
CA ASP A 73 -15.72 12.69 -9.61
C ASP A 73 -14.60 13.60 -9.10
N LEU A 74 -14.32 14.69 -9.83
CA LEU A 74 -13.31 15.69 -9.48
C LEU A 74 -13.60 16.42 -8.14
N LEU A 75 -14.78 16.15 -7.57
CA LEU A 75 -15.29 16.66 -6.31
C LEU A 75 -15.33 15.59 -5.18
N GLU A 76 -15.01 14.33 -5.45
CA GLU A 76 -14.91 13.29 -4.42
C GLU A 76 -13.76 13.63 -3.45
N SER A 77 -14.05 13.69 -2.15
CA SER A 77 -13.00 13.97 -1.15
C SER A 77 -11.92 12.90 -1.22
N PRO A 78 -10.63 13.21 -0.99
CA PRO A 78 -9.58 12.18 -0.88
C PRO A 78 -9.93 11.11 0.16
N VAL A 79 -10.65 11.45 1.23
CA VAL A 79 -11.13 10.48 2.23
C VAL A 79 -12.28 9.61 1.68
N ASP A 80 -13.15 10.16 0.84
CA ASP A 80 -14.26 9.41 0.20
C ASP A 80 -13.70 8.39 -0.82
N ALA A 81 -12.80 8.83 -1.69
CA ALA A 81 -12.12 7.99 -2.68
C ALA A 81 -11.28 6.89 -1.99
N ALA A 82 -10.59 7.20 -0.90
CA ALA A 82 -9.88 6.22 -0.08
C ALA A 82 -10.85 5.22 0.59
N ALA A 83 -11.96 5.68 1.17
CA ALA A 83 -12.97 4.82 1.81
C ALA A 83 -13.66 3.88 0.80
N LYS A 84 -13.95 4.37 -0.40
CA LYS A 84 -14.46 3.59 -1.55
C LYS A 84 -13.46 2.50 -1.96
N THR A 85 -12.19 2.88 -2.08
CA THR A 85 -11.08 1.95 -2.39
C THR A 85 -10.89 0.87 -1.33
N LEU A 86 -10.94 1.22 -0.03
CA LEU A 86 -10.85 0.25 1.07
C LEU A 86 -12.02 -0.75 1.07
N LYS A 87 -13.22 -0.33 0.64
CA LYS A 87 -14.39 -1.21 0.55
C LYS A 87 -14.32 -2.15 -0.66
N SER A 88 -14.23 -1.63 -1.88
CA SER A 88 -14.39 -2.40 -3.12
C SER A 88 -13.13 -2.57 -3.98
N GLY A 89 -12.03 -1.89 -3.65
CA GLY A 89 -10.78 -1.94 -4.41
C GLY A 89 -10.05 -3.28 -4.35
N LYS A 90 -9.12 -3.48 -5.28
CA LYS A 90 -8.18 -4.62 -5.28
C LYS A 90 -7.15 -4.46 -4.16
N GLU A 91 -6.60 -5.58 -3.69
CA GLU A 91 -5.62 -5.60 -2.59
C GLU A 91 -4.49 -4.58 -2.76
N ILE A 92 -3.84 -4.52 -3.92
CA ILE A 92 -2.78 -3.54 -4.21
C ILE A 92 -3.22 -2.07 -4.06
N GLN A 93 -4.50 -1.76 -4.32
CA GLN A 93 -5.06 -0.43 -4.12
C GLN A 93 -5.29 -0.16 -2.63
N LYS A 94 -5.76 -1.16 -1.87
CA LYS A 94 -5.93 -1.07 -0.41
C LYS A 94 -4.58 -0.89 0.30
N LEU A 95 -3.55 -1.66 -0.08
CA LEU A 95 -2.17 -1.48 0.38
C LEU A 95 -1.65 -0.07 0.09
N SER A 96 -1.96 0.48 -1.10
CA SER A 96 -1.63 1.87 -1.42
C SER A 96 -2.26 2.85 -0.42
N ILE A 97 -3.56 2.72 -0.11
CA ILE A 97 -4.24 3.59 0.87
C ILE A 97 -3.61 3.47 2.26
N ILE A 98 -3.26 2.26 2.71
CA ILE A 98 -2.61 2.02 4.01
C ILE A 98 -1.25 2.74 4.08
N ARG A 99 -0.43 2.58 3.03
CA ARG A 99 0.90 3.21 2.94
C ARG A 99 0.84 4.74 2.86
N THR A 100 -0.15 5.31 2.17
CA THR A 100 -0.34 6.78 2.06
C THR A 100 -1.22 7.36 3.18
N MET A 101 -1.69 6.54 4.12
CA MET A 101 -2.54 6.98 5.23
C MET A 101 -1.91 8.11 6.07
N PRO A 102 -0.60 8.12 6.40
CA PRO A 102 0.02 9.21 7.14
C PRO A 102 -0.07 10.58 6.44
N GLU A 103 -0.01 10.59 5.10
CA GLU A 103 -0.15 11.78 4.25
C GLU A 103 -1.60 12.24 4.15
N THR A 104 -2.53 11.26 4.11
CA THR A 104 -3.98 11.52 4.11
C THR A 104 -4.42 12.12 5.44
N ILE A 105 -3.87 11.65 6.57
CA ILE A 105 -4.09 12.28 7.89
C ILE A 105 -3.48 13.70 7.91
N ALA A 106 -2.27 13.90 7.38
CA ALA A 106 -1.66 15.23 7.32
C ALA A 106 -2.46 16.24 6.47
N THR A 107 -3.28 15.77 5.52
CA THR A 107 -4.09 16.60 4.62
C THR A 107 -5.53 16.78 5.11
N CYS A 108 -6.12 15.75 5.72
CA CYS A 108 -7.55 15.67 6.06
C CYS A 108 -7.84 15.57 7.57
N GLY A 109 -6.80 15.49 8.40
CA GLY A 109 -6.88 15.47 9.85
C GLY A 109 -7.75 14.33 10.40
N GLU A 110 -8.65 14.69 11.31
CA GLU A 110 -9.53 13.75 12.01
C GLU A 110 -10.51 13.00 11.09
N ASP A 111 -10.89 13.54 9.92
CA ASP A 111 -11.81 12.87 9.00
C ASP A 111 -11.19 11.55 8.46
N ALA A 112 -9.89 11.57 8.17
CA ALA A 112 -9.16 10.37 7.78
C ALA A 112 -9.16 9.32 8.91
N ILE A 113 -8.84 9.74 10.15
CA ILE A 113 -8.75 8.82 11.30
C ILE A 113 -10.12 8.25 11.68
N SER A 114 -11.15 9.09 11.72
CA SER A 114 -12.49 8.68 12.13
C SER A 114 -13.17 7.76 11.11
N ARG A 115 -12.84 7.89 9.82
CA ARG A 115 -13.51 7.17 8.72
C ARG A 115 -12.69 6.05 8.09
N LEU A 116 -11.38 6.22 7.88
CA LEU A 116 -10.54 5.22 7.22
C LEU A 116 -9.98 4.19 8.21
N LEU A 117 -9.60 4.61 9.42
CA LEU A 117 -9.02 3.69 10.40
C LEU A 117 -9.97 2.53 10.77
N PRO A 118 -11.29 2.74 10.99
CA PRO A 118 -12.22 1.63 11.20
C PRO A 118 -12.36 0.73 9.96
N LEU A 119 -12.35 1.30 8.74
CA LEU A 119 -12.42 0.51 7.50
C LEU A 119 -11.16 -0.33 7.26
N ILE A 120 -9.99 0.16 7.67
CA ILE A 120 -8.74 -0.59 7.67
C ILE A 120 -8.84 -1.75 8.68
N GLN A 121 -9.32 -1.49 9.90
CA GLN A 121 -9.51 -2.53 10.92
C GLN A 121 -10.54 -3.60 10.47
N ASP A 122 -11.70 -3.20 9.94
CA ASP A 122 -12.70 -4.11 9.37
C ASP A 122 -12.10 -4.99 8.27
N MET A 123 -11.28 -4.40 7.38
CA MET A 123 -10.61 -5.11 6.29
C MET A 123 -9.59 -6.13 6.82
N ILE A 124 -8.85 -5.84 7.90
CA ILE A 124 -7.90 -6.79 8.52
C ILE A 124 -8.61 -8.08 8.96
N THR A 125 -9.83 -7.99 9.53
CA THR A 125 -10.56 -9.17 10.04
C THR A 125 -10.87 -10.22 8.96
N ILE A 126 -10.93 -9.81 7.69
CA ILE A 126 -11.15 -10.67 6.52
C ILE A 126 -9.90 -10.85 5.65
N ALA A 127 -8.79 -10.19 5.98
CA ALA A 127 -7.55 -10.23 5.22
C ALA A 127 -6.81 -11.57 5.40
N LYS A 128 -6.43 -12.19 4.28
CA LYS A 128 -5.57 -13.39 4.24
C LYS A 128 -4.15 -13.10 3.77
N SER A 129 -3.90 -11.88 3.28
CA SER A 129 -2.62 -11.46 2.72
C SER A 129 -1.72 -10.97 3.83
N LEU A 130 -0.50 -11.53 3.91
CA LEU A 130 0.50 -11.13 4.88
C LEU A 130 0.89 -9.66 4.69
N ASP A 131 0.99 -9.19 3.45
CA ASP A 131 1.34 -7.81 3.10
C ASP A 131 0.37 -6.81 3.74
N VAL A 132 -0.92 -7.14 3.78
CA VAL A 132 -1.96 -6.31 4.44
C VAL A 132 -1.73 -6.22 5.94
N HIS A 133 -1.37 -7.33 6.60
CA HIS A 133 -1.07 -7.35 8.04
C HIS A 133 0.21 -6.56 8.33
N CYS A 134 1.29 -6.79 7.60
CA CYS A 134 2.57 -6.12 7.79
C CYS A 134 2.44 -4.59 7.60
N ASP A 135 1.95 -4.13 6.44
CA ASP A 135 1.79 -2.70 6.15
C ASP A 135 0.89 -2.00 7.18
N THR A 136 -0.16 -2.66 7.67
CA THR A 136 -1.07 -2.05 8.64
C THR A 136 -0.49 -2.03 10.05
N SER A 137 0.26 -3.06 10.43
CA SER A 137 1.00 -3.08 11.70
C SER A 137 2.09 -2.00 11.73
N ASP A 138 2.83 -1.81 10.63
CA ASP A 138 3.79 -0.72 10.47
C ASP A 138 3.11 0.66 10.46
N LEU A 139 1.95 0.81 9.82
CA LEU A 139 1.15 2.03 9.90
C LEU A 139 0.79 2.34 11.36
N TYR A 140 0.23 1.38 12.11
CA TYR A 140 -0.17 1.60 13.50
C TYR A 140 1.05 1.93 14.38
N LYS A 141 2.20 1.28 14.15
CA LYS A 141 3.48 1.61 14.79
C LYS A 141 3.90 3.07 14.55
N VAL A 142 3.83 3.54 13.31
CA VAL A 142 4.14 4.94 12.95
C VAL A 142 3.20 5.90 13.68
N LEU A 143 1.89 5.65 13.65
CA LEU A 143 0.89 6.51 14.30
C LEU A 143 1.04 6.56 15.84
N ILE A 144 1.51 5.49 16.47
CA ILE A 144 1.75 5.42 17.93
C ILE A 144 3.06 6.12 18.35
N LYS A 145 4.14 5.95 17.56
CA LYS A 145 5.49 6.43 17.93
C LYS A 145 5.71 7.91 17.56
N GLU A 146 4.98 8.45 16.58
CA GLU A 146 5.11 9.86 16.20
C GLU A 146 4.29 10.82 17.09
N LYS A 147 5.00 11.63 17.89
CA LYS A 147 4.45 12.62 18.82
C LYS A 147 3.50 13.66 18.21
N LYS A 148 3.49 13.85 16.88
CA LYS A 148 2.55 14.78 16.23
C LYS A 148 1.10 14.31 16.40
N TYR A 149 0.85 13.01 16.22
CA TYR A 149 -0.48 12.42 16.36
C TYR A 149 -0.95 12.37 17.82
N GLU A 150 -0.04 12.24 18.78
CA GLU A 150 -0.36 12.25 20.22
C GLU A 150 -0.92 13.59 20.71
N ASN A 151 -0.45 14.72 20.15
CA ASN A 151 -0.95 16.05 20.48
C ASN A 151 -2.22 16.42 19.69
N GLU A 152 -2.34 15.95 18.45
CA GLU A 152 -3.43 16.30 17.54
C GLU A 152 -4.68 15.43 17.76
N PHE A 153 -4.50 14.16 18.14
CA PHE A 153 -5.57 13.16 18.26
C PHE A 153 -5.52 12.43 19.63
N PRO A 154 -5.96 13.07 20.73
CA PRO A 154 -5.95 12.46 22.04
C PRO A 154 -6.77 11.15 22.08
N GLY A 155 -6.18 10.09 22.64
CA GLY A 155 -6.79 8.75 22.71
C GLY A 155 -6.64 7.90 21.43
N LEU A 156 -6.11 8.43 20.32
CA LEU A 156 -5.78 7.62 19.13
C LEU A 156 -4.83 6.47 19.47
N LYS A 157 -3.82 6.78 20.30
CA LYS A 157 -2.78 5.84 20.72
C LYS A 157 -3.34 4.63 21.45
N ASP A 158 -4.21 4.84 22.43
CA ASP A 158 -4.86 3.74 23.16
C ASP A 158 -5.80 2.93 22.25
N LYS A 159 -6.52 3.60 21.33
CA LYS A 159 -7.36 2.94 20.32
C LYS A 159 -6.55 2.02 19.40
N LEU A 160 -5.39 2.48 18.92
CA LEU A 160 -4.48 1.68 18.08
C LEU A 160 -3.86 0.51 18.86
N VAL A 161 -3.50 0.70 20.13
CA VAL A 161 -3.02 -0.41 21.00
C VAL A 161 -4.10 -1.48 21.14
N THR A 162 -5.36 -1.10 21.40
CA THR A 162 -6.48 -2.04 21.45
C THR A 162 -6.63 -2.81 20.14
N TYR A 163 -6.57 -2.15 18.98
CA TYR A 163 -6.62 -2.82 17.69
C TYR A 163 -5.45 -3.80 17.46
N ILE A 164 -4.23 -3.48 17.90
CA ILE A 164 -3.10 -4.41 17.84
C ILE A 164 -3.39 -5.66 18.69
N LEU A 165 -3.88 -5.48 19.91
CA LEU A 165 -4.18 -6.58 20.83
C LEU A 165 -5.32 -7.48 20.30
N GLU A 166 -6.39 -6.87 19.77
CA GLU A 166 -7.48 -7.58 19.08
C GLU A 166 -6.95 -8.40 17.89
N ASN A 167 -6.06 -7.83 17.07
CA ASN A 167 -5.48 -8.51 15.92
C ASN A 167 -4.58 -9.68 16.33
N VAL A 168 -3.75 -9.52 17.38
CA VAL A 168 -2.92 -10.60 17.95
C VAL A 168 -3.78 -11.78 18.43
N GLU A 169 -4.95 -11.54 19.00
CA GLU A 169 -5.84 -12.60 19.49
C GLU A 169 -6.63 -13.28 18.36
N GLN A 170 -7.12 -12.51 17.39
CA GLN A 170 -8.01 -13.02 16.33
C GLN A 170 -7.28 -13.72 15.18
N ILE A 171 -6.04 -13.32 14.89
CA ILE A 171 -5.28 -13.83 13.74
C ILE A 171 -4.69 -15.21 14.05
N LYS A 172 -5.13 -16.20 13.26
CA LYS A 172 -4.71 -17.61 13.38
C LYS A 172 -3.50 -17.98 12.54
N ASP A 173 -3.05 -17.08 11.67
CA ASP A 173 -1.83 -17.29 10.88
C ASP A 173 -0.60 -16.86 11.70
N ASN A 174 0.35 -17.77 11.87
CA ASN A 174 1.51 -17.55 12.72
C ASN A 174 2.43 -16.43 12.23
N VAL A 175 2.48 -16.16 10.91
CA VAL A 175 3.39 -15.16 10.33
C VAL A 175 2.76 -13.78 10.45
N ALA A 176 1.47 -13.65 10.15
CA ALA A 176 0.73 -12.43 10.38
C ALA A 176 0.68 -12.06 11.88
N ALA A 177 0.40 -13.03 12.76
CA ALA A 177 0.41 -12.80 14.21
C ALA A 177 1.80 -12.37 14.72
N ALA A 178 2.89 -12.89 14.14
CA ALA A 178 4.25 -12.46 14.48
C ALA A 178 4.51 -10.99 14.15
N ALA A 179 4.03 -10.48 13.00
CA ALA A 179 4.17 -9.05 12.64
C ALA A 179 3.45 -8.12 13.64
N TRP A 180 2.27 -8.52 14.12
CA TRP A 180 1.54 -7.77 15.15
C TRP A 180 2.24 -7.84 16.52
N LEU A 181 2.83 -8.98 16.89
CA LEU A 181 3.62 -9.13 18.12
C LEU A 181 4.94 -8.35 18.08
N GLU A 182 5.64 -8.34 16.95
CA GLU A 182 6.83 -7.52 16.72
C GLU A 182 6.48 -6.03 16.85
N THR A 183 5.38 -5.60 16.23
CA THR A 183 4.84 -4.24 16.39
C THR A 183 4.51 -3.90 17.84
N LEU A 184 3.90 -4.82 18.60
CA LEU A 184 3.60 -4.61 20.03
C LEU A 184 4.86 -4.42 20.88
N LEU A 185 5.91 -5.21 20.61
CA LEU A 185 7.22 -5.02 21.25
C LEU A 185 7.83 -3.66 20.88
N ASP A 186 7.81 -3.29 19.59
CA ASP A 186 8.34 -2.04 19.06
C ASP A 186 7.69 -0.78 19.66
N ILE A 187 6.43 -0.85 20.09
CA ILE A 187 5.70 0.28 20.73
C ILE A 187 5.74 0.25 22.25
N THR A 188 6.31 -0.77 22.89
CA THR A 188 6.25 -0.94 24.36
C THR A 188 6.88 0.25 25.10
N ASP A 189 7.97 0.83 24.60
CA ASP A 189 8.59 2.04 25.19
C ASP A 189 7.71 3.30 25.06
N SER A 190 6.70 3.28 24.19
CA SER A 190 5.80 4.41 23.92
C SER A 190 4.49 4.30 24.69
N VAL A 191 4.07 3.11 25.13
CA VAL A 191 2.76 2.83 25.72
C VAL A 191 2.92 2.53 27.23
N PRO A 192 2.17 3.20 28.13
CA PRO A 192 2.25 2.88 29.54
C PRO A 192 1.77 1.45 29.80
N VAL A 193 2.52 0.71 30.63
CA VAL A 193 2.26 -0.72 30.95
C VAL A 193 0.82 -0.99 31.39
N GLN A 194 0.17 -0.01 32.02
CA GLN A 194 -1.22 -0.09 32.49
C GLN A 194 -2.21 -0.41 31.36
N THR A 195 -2.06 0.21 30.17
CA THR A 195 -2.95 -0.03 29.01
C THR A 195 -2.91 -1.50 28.56
N ILE A 196 -1.73 -2.14 28.68
CA ILE A 196 -1.53 -3.55 28.33
C ILE A 196 -2.13 -4.47 29.41
N THR A 197 -2.03 -4.10 30.69
CA THR A 197 -2.61 -4.91 31.78
C THR A 197 -4.13 -4.83 31.82
N ASP A 198 -4.73 -3.68 31.51
CA ASP A 198 -6.16 -3.46 31.60
C ASP A 198 -6.93 -4.28 30.54
N PHE A 199 -6.37 -4.47 29.34
CA PHE A 199 -6.92 -5.36 28.32
C PHE A 199 -7.19 -6.78 28.86
N LYS A 200 -6.30 -7.29 29.72
CA LYS A 200 -6.43 -8.62 30.33
C LYS A 200 -7.55 -8.71 31.37
N VAL A 201 -7.99 -7.58 31.95
CA VAL A 201 -9.04 -7.54 32.99
C VAL A 201 -10.44 -7.62 32.39
N PHE A 202 -10.63 -7.23 31.12
CA PHE A 202 -11.93 -7.30 30.45
C PHE A 202 -12.35 -8.72 30.01
N TYR A 203 -11.44 -9.70 30.08
CA TYR A 203 -11.65 -11.07 29.57
C TYR A 203 -11.47 -12.17 30.64
N THR A 204 -11.58 -11.83 31.93
CA THR A 204 -11.62 -12.78 33.07
C THR A 204 -12.88 -12.62 33.90
#